data_AF-A0A7S4E928-F1
#
_entry.id   AF-A0A7S4E928-F1
#
_cell.length_a   1.000
_cell.length_b   1.000
_cell.length_c   1.000
_cell.angle_alpha   90.00
_cell.angle_beta   90.00
_cell.angle_gamma   90.00
#
_symmetry.space_group_name_H-M   'P 1'
#
loop_
_entity.id
_entity.type
_entity.pdbx_description
1 polymer ?
#
loop_
_entity_poly.entity_id
_entity_poly.type
_entity_poly.pdbx_seq_one_letter_code
_entity_poly.pdbx_strand_id
1 'polypeptide(L)'
;MSAQELADLESLYADGVLDEDEYKTKLAELQPAKERTRADELADLEALRNDGILDDDEYKAKLAELQDDEPPAKKAKSEEEDYEALTVTKLKAKSKERGLAATGEKGILIWRLKLKDRHADVRCSDGADPFSFRGAALKKAAARHGVNCMGSPEEMLEGIVKKLAADAPQKPALEDDGSQDAIKAATRVLELAAEDAWEEILSLGAPGKTLTAMSPLNDLRGAYRRLCRLVHPDKLRGFDGATRAFQALVTALDRVTGSDLPVESEEADKGPGIERTNEGCLRTIVKCPRCEEPWGASAQEGLPPYAYNLLMTGLREYTCSTCLCEFGCVSATHSCRKCEAPFDYSPADFHRKIKCGECGDEFGFRSYHVSARNMANAVAEARAAHERRAKSRLAKRRRADAAQRRGALFDGERCFLNGLSDDCPRCGAFFGVGTSMDDRRTHLKACTDAAAHDAHAKAQADAKAKKRQREDLDDAAATAQARAVWEASGAQTSKLWMLPDAALVEMIGGDTDGLDRTELIARAAASRDAGGRRLLTDGRSPRKAARRRLTADSLPANYATLDAAQLLGICAAHGYTPKGTTHAEILHEIENELTGDAVERPLLLTDGDGDGRKQPDDDYVSDGGESE
;
A
#
# COMPACT_ATOMS: atom_id res chain seq x y z
N MET A 1 -42.48 11.05 -33.15
CA MET A 1 -43.54 11.38 -34.11
C MET A 1 -44.21 10.10 -34.56
N SER A 2 -45.55 10.01 -34.49
CA SER A 2 -46.28 8.89 -35.08
C SER A 2 -46.61 9.22 -36.54
N ALA A 3 -46.49 8.26 -37.46
CA ALA A 3 -46.82 8.47 -38.87
C ALA A 3 -48.30 8.84 -39.10
N GLN A 4 -49.14 8.60 -38.09
CA GLN A 4 -50.57 8.91 -38.10
C GLN A 4 -50.83 10.43 -38.07
N GLU A 5 -50.11 11.18 -37.23
CA GLU A 5 -50.35 12.62 -37.01
C GLU A 5 -49.99 13.47 -38.23
N LEU A 6 -48.95 13.08 -38.99
CA LEU A 6 -48.59 13.75 -40.25
C LEU A 6 -49.64 13.49 -41.33
N ALA A 7 -50.12 12.25 -41.44
CA ALA A 7 -51.15 11.88 -42.41
C ALA A 7 -52.47 12.61 -42.15
N ASP A 8 -52.84 12.78 -40.88
CA ASP A 8 -54.03 13.54 -40.48
C ASP A 8 -53.89 15.04 -40.85
N LEU A 9 -52.69 15.62 -40.69
CA LEU A 9 -52.44 17.02 -41.06
C LEU A 9 -52.47 17.24 -42.57
N GLU A 10 -51.88 16.34 -43.34
CA GLU A 10 -51.89 16.36 -44.82
C GLU A 10 -53.31 16.19 -45.35
N SER A 11 -54.13 15.33 -44.72
CA SER A 11 -55.55 15.18 -45.06
C SER A 11 -56.31 16.49 -44.85
N LEU A 12 -56.11 17.16 -43.71
CA LEU A 12 -56.79 18.43 -43.40
C LEU A 12 -56.42 19.56 -44.37
N TYR A 13 -55.18 19.57 -44.87
CA TYR A 13 -54.76 20.51 -45.91
C TYR A 13 -55.35 20.16 -47.28
N ALA A 14 -55.35 18.88 -47.66
CA ALA A 14 -55.92 18.41 -48.92
C ALA A 14 -57.44 18.65 -49.01
N ASP A 15 -58.14 18.53 -47.89
CA ASP A 15 -59.58 18.79 -47.78
C ASP A 15 -59.91 20.30 -47.71
N GLY A 16 -58.90 21.19 -47.74
CA GLY A 16 -59.07 22.64 -47.72
C GLY A 16 -59.54 23.19 -46.37
N VAL A 17 -59.39 22.42 -45.30
CA VAL A 17 -59.77 22.81 -43.93
C VAL A 17 -58.73 23.73 -43.30
N LEU A 18 -57.45 23.57 -43.67
CA LEU A 18 -56.36 24.47 -43.30
C LEU A 18 -55.94 25.26 -44.53
N ASP A 19 -55.74 26.56 -44.36
CA ASP A 19 -55.05 27.36 -45.38
C ASP A 19 -53.54 27.09 -45.37
N GLU A 20 -52.84 27.61 -46.38
CA GLU A 20 -51.42 27.33 -46.59
C GLU A 20 -50.54 27.84 -45.42
N ASP A 21 -50.95 28.92 -44.75
CA ASP A 21 -50.19 29.53 -43.66
C ASP A 21 -50.45 28.79 -42.33
N GLU A 22 -51.70 28.38 -42.07
CA GLU A 22 -52.06 27.53 -40.93
C GLU A 22 -51.44 26.13 -41.03
N TYR A 23 -51.42 25.55 -42.24
CA TYR A 23 -50.75 24.28 -42.49
C TYR A 23 -49.24 24.39 -42.19
N LYS A 24 -48.56 25.42 -42.69
CA LYS A 24 -47.13 25.64 -42.42
C LYS A 24 -46.85 25.87 -40.95
N THR A 25 -47.72 26.60 -40.25
CA THR A 25 -47.56 26.86 -38.81
C THR A 25 -47.70 25.58 -38.00
N LYS A 26 -48.75 24.78 -38.26
CA LYS A 26 -48.94 23.49 -37.57
C LYS A 26 -47.86 22.48 -37.94
N LEU A 27 -47.38 22.48 -39.19
CA LEU A 27 -46.25 21.66 -39.62
C LEU A 27 -44.97 22.07 -38.87
N ALA A 28 -44.75 23.36 -38.62
CA ALA A 28 -43.61 23.87 -37.86
C ALA A 28 -43.72 23.60 -36.35
N GLU A 29 -44.91 23.63 -35.76
CA GLU A 29 -45.16 23.22 -34.36
C GLU A 29 -44.96 21.72 -34.15
N LEU A 30 -45.25 20.91 -35.18
CA LEU A 30 -45.15 19.43 -35.13
C LEU A 30 -43.77 18.91 -35.54
N GLN A 31 -42.96 19.72 -36.23
CA GLN A 31 -41.55 19.43 -36.43
C GLN A 31 -40.81 19.74 -35.13
N PRO A 32 -40.14 18.76 -34.48
CA PRO A 32 -39.34 19.05 -33.31
C PRO A 32 -38.33 20.14 -33.69
N ALA A 33 -38.26 21.22 -32.90
CA ALA A 33 -37.33 22.31 -33.13
C ALA A 33 -35.96 21.70 -33.44
N LYS A 34 -35.51 21.86 -34.68
CA LYS A 34 -34.25 21.28 -35.15
C LYS A 34 -33.19 21.79 -34.18
N GLU A 35 -32.58 20.87 -33.42
CA GLU A 35 -31.47 21.22 -32.53
C GLU A 35 -30.46 21.99 -33.39
N ARG A 36 -30.27 23.26 -33.06
CA ARG A 36 -29.33 24.13 -33.76
C ARG A 36 -27.99 23.43 -33.72
N THR A 37 -27.43 23.17 -34.89
CA THR A 37 -26.15 22.47 -34.93
C THR A 37 -25.06 23.47 -34.58
N ARG A 38 -23.97 23.01 -33.95
CA ARG A 38 -22.80 23.86 -33.66
C ARG A 38 -22.24 24.55 -34.92
N ALA A 39 -22.48 23.97 -36.10
CA ALA A 39 -22.13 24.59 -37.37
C ALA A 39 -22.98 25.83 -37.67
N ASP A 40 -24.27 25.81 -37.30
CA ASP A 40 -25.17 26.97 -37.42
C ASP A 40 -24.76 28.08 -36.44
N GLU A 41 -24.33 27.74 -35.22
CA GLU A 41 -23.86 28.71 -34.22
C GLU A 41 -22.52 29.35 -34.59
N LEU A 42 -21.60 28.58 -35.18
CA LEU A 42 -20.34 29.10 -35.72
C LEU A 42 -20.58 30.03 -36.92
N ALA A 43 -21.53 29.69 -37.79
CA ALA A 43 -21.91 30.55 -38.91
C ALA A 43 -22.54 31.87 -38.42
N ASP A 44 -23.39 31.82 -37.39
CA ASP A 44 -23.97 33.02 -36.77
C ASP A 44 -22.88 33.92 -36.14
N LEU A 45 -21.89 33.34 -35.45
CA LEU A 45 -20.76 34.10 -34.88
C LEU A 45 -19.87 34.73 -35.95
N GLU A 46 -19.60 34.01 -37.04
CA GLU A 46 -18.81 34.53 -38.16
C GLU A 46 -19.56 35.64 -38.89
N ALA A 47 -20.89 35.53 -39.04
CA ALA A 47 -21.73 36.59 -39.58
C ALA A 47 -21.69 37.84 -38.69
N LEU A 48 -21.83 37.70 -37.37
CA LEU A 48 -21.78 38.83 -36.43
C LEU A 48 -20.41 39.54 -36.42
N ARG A 49 -19.32 38.79 -36.61
CA ARG A 49 -17.99 39.36 -36.79
C ARG A 49 -17.89 40.13 -38.11
N ASN A 50 -18.40 39.57 -39.20
CA ASN A 50 -18.36 40.21 -40.52
C ASN A 50 -19.23 41.47 -40.58
N ASP A 51 -20.33 41.52 -39.82
CA ASP A 51 -21.19 42.69 -39.68
C ASP A 51 -20.62 43.74 -38.72
N GLY A 52 -19.45 43.48 -38.10
CA GLY A 52 -18.76 44.40 -37.20
C GLY A 52 -19.44 44.57 -35.84
N ILE A 53 -20.35 43.65 -35.49
CA ILE A 53 -21.06 43.65 -34.20
C ILE A 53 -20.17 43.07 -33.09
N LEU A 54 -19.35 42.07 -33.45
CA LEU A 54 -18.35 41.45 -32.57
C LEU A 54 -16.96 41.88 -33.01
N ASP A 55 -16.15 42.38 -32.07
CA ASP A 55 -14.72 42.64 -32.33
C ASP A 55 -13.90 41.34 -32.34
N ASP A 56 -12.65 41.44 -32.80
CA ASP A 56 -11.78 40.26 -32.99
C ASP A 56 -11.45 39.52 -31.68
N ASP A 57 -11.51 40.21 -30.53
CA ASP A 57 -11.18 39.62 -29.24
C ASP A 57 -12.42 38.96 -28.61
N GLU A 58 -13.59 39.59 -28.71
CA GLU A 58 -14.87 39.01 -28.31
C GLU A 58 -15.25 37.80 -29.20
N TYR A 59 -14.98 37.86 -30.51
CA TYR A 59 -15.17 36.72 -31.40
C TYR A 59 -14.32 35.52 -30.99
N LYS A 60 -13.04 35.74 -30.66
CA LYS A 60 -12.14 34.67 -30.18
C LYS A 60 -12.60 34.09 -28.84
N ALA A 61 -13.06 34.93 -27.91
CA ALA A 61 -13.56 34.47 -26.62
C ALA A 61 -14.78 33.57 -26.78
N LYS A 62 -15.75 33.95 -27.63
CA LYS A 62 -16.94 33.12 -27.92
C LYS A 62 -16.62 31.86 -28.71
N LEU A 63 -15.66 31.93 -29.63
CA LEU A 63 -15.17 30.74 -30.33
C LEU A 63 -14.53 29.73 -29.38
N ALA A 64 -13.79 30.21 -28.37
CA ALA A 64 -13.16 29.37 -27.35
C ALA A 64 -14.20 28.73 -26.41
N GLU A 65 -15.23 29.47 -25.99
CA GLU A 65 -16.32 28.93 -25.18
C GLU A 65 -17.06 27.80 -25.91
N LEU A 66 -17.34 27.97 -27.21
CA LEU A 66 -17.90 26.91 -28.05
C LEU A 66 -16.95 25.73 -28.27
N GLN A 67 -15.63 25.89 -28.05
CA GLN A 67 -14.62 24.84 -28.19
C GLN A 67 -14.38 24.04 -26.91
N ASP A 68 -14.55 24.66 -25.74
CA ASP A 68 -14.33 24.02 -24.44
C ASP A 68 -15.48 23.10 -24.00
N ASP A 69 -16.68 23.23 -24.59
CA ASP A 69 -17.82 22.31 -24.41
C ASP A 69 -17.70 20.96 -25.16
N GLU A 70 -16.51 20.59 -25.64
CA GLU A 70 -16.26 19.32 -26.33
C GLU A 70 -15.99 18.17 -25.34
N PRO A 71 -16.95 17.25 -25.08
CA PRO A 71 -16.59 15.96 -24.50
C PRO A 71 -15.67 15.22 -25.48
N PRO A 72 -14.58 14.59 -25.00
CA PRO A 72 -13.46 14.19 -25.84
C PRO A 72 -13.91 13.28 -27.00
N ALA A 73 -13.60 13.73 -28.21
CA ALA A 73 -13.90 13.08 -29.48
C ALA A 73 -13.57 11.58 -29.47
N LYS A 74 -14.61 10.75 -29.66
CA LYS A 74 -14.48 9.32 -29.96
C LYS A 74 -13.82 9.16 -31.33
N LYS A 75 -12.56 8.69 -31.32
CA LYS A 75 -11.89 8.15 -32.50
C LYS A 75 -12.72 7.00 -33.09
N ALA A 76 -12.81 6.98 -34.43
CA ALA A 76 -13.54 6.02 -35.25
C ALA A 76 -13.47 4.58 -34.68
N LYS A 77 -14.60 4.12 -34.15
CA LYS A 77 -14.82 2.77 -33.67
C LYS A 77 -15.65 2.06 -34.74
N SER A 78 -15.16 0.92 -35.20
CA SER A 78 -15.98 -0.10 -35.87
C SER A 78 -17.34 -0.19 -35.18
N GLU A 79 -18.45 -0.26 -35.94
CA GLU A 79 -19.83 -0.37 -35.46
C GLU A 79 -19.97 -1.30 -34.24
N GLU A 80 -19.77 -0.77 -33.03
CA GLU A 80 -20.00 -1.49 -31.79
C GLU A 80 -21.49 -1.31 -31.53
N GLU A 81 -22.28 -2.32 -31.91
CA GLU A 81 -23.69 -2.34 -31.61
C GLU A 81 -23.90 -2.13 -30.10
N ASP A 82 -24.68 -1.11 -29.74
CA ASP A 82 -24.93 -0.82 -28.33
C ASP A 82 -25.86 -1.86 -27.72
N TYR A 83 -25.26 -2.93 -27.18
CA TYR A 83 -25.98 -4.04 -26.54
C TYR A 83 -26.76 -3.60 -25.29
N GLU A 84 -26.50 -2.43 -24.72
CA GLU A 84 -27.17 -1.94 -23.51
C GLU A 84 -28.60 -1.48 -23.78
N ALA A 85 -28.86 -0.95 -24.98
CA ALA A 85 -30.16 -0.51 -25.45
C ALA A 85 -31.10 -1.66 -25.86
N LEU A 86 -30.60 -2.89 -26.00
CA LEU A 86 -31.40 -4.04 -26.44
C LEU A 86 -32.19 -4.69 -25.30
N THR A 87 -33.39 -5.17 -25.62
CA THR A 87 -34.22 -5.96 -24.69
C THR A 87 -33.64 -7.36 -24.48
N VAL A 88 -33.96 -7.99 -23.34
CA VAL A 88 -33.48 -9.35 -23.01
C VAL A 88 -33.88 -10.38 -24.08
N THR A 89 -35.06 -10.23 -24.70
CA THR A 89 -35.52 -11.09 -25.80
C THR A 89 -34.63 -10.97 -27.04
N LYS A 90 -34.28 -9.73 -27.44
CA LYS A 90 -33.36 -9.47 -28.56
C LYS A 90 -31.93 -9.94 -28.24
N LEU A 91 -31.46 -9.74 -27.01
CA LEU A 91 -30.14 -10.22 -26.57
C LEU A 91 -30.02 -11.74 -26.57
N LYS A 92 -31.08 -12.46 -26.19
CA LYS A 92 -31.14 -13.93 -26.26
C LYS A 92 -31.16 -14.43 -27.71
N ALA A 93 -31.90 -13.76 -28.60
CA ALA A 93 -31.90 -14.06 -30.02
C ALA A 93 -30.50 -13.89 -30.64
N LYS A 94 -29.86 -12.72 -30.42
CA LYS A 94 -28.49 -12.45 -30.88
C LYS A 94 -27.45 -13.41 -30.29
N SER A 95 -27.58 -13.77 -29.00
CA SER A 95 -26.71 -14.78 -28.39
C SER A 95 -26.85 -16.14 -29.08
N LYS A 96 -28.07 -16.54 -29.44
CA LYS A 96 -28.33 -17.80 -30.15
C LYS A 96 -27.80 -17.78 -31.59
N GLU A 97 -27.96 -16.67 -32.32
CA GLU A 97 -27.40 -16.46 -33.66
C GLU A 97 -25.88 -16.60 -33.66
N ARG A 98 -25.21 -16.09 -32.62
CA ARG A 98 -23.76 -16.19 -32.46
C ARG A 98 -23.28 -17.47 -31.79
N GLY A 99 -24.15 -18.47 -31.60
CA GLY A 99 -23.78 -19.77 -31.00
C GLY A 99 -23.42 -19.72 -29.51
N LEU A 100 -23.78 -18.64 -28.80
CA LEU A 100 -23.54 -18.44 -27.37
C LEU A 100 -24.69 -19.02 -26.53
N ALA A 101 -24.42 -19.27 -25.25
CA ALA A 101 -25.45 -19.66 -24.29
C ALA A 101 -26.41 -18.49 -23.99
N ALA A 102 -27.69 -18.66 -24.34
CA ALA A 102 -28.75 -17.66 -24.12
C ALA A 102 -29.34 -17.67 -22.69
N THR A 103 -28.62 -18.24 -21.72
CA THR A 103 -29.02 -18.34 -20.31
C THR A 103 -28.30 -17.28 -19.46
N GLY A 104 -29.02 -16.65 -18.55
CA GLY A 104 -28.51 -15.61 -17.64
C GLY A 104 -29.31 -14.31 -17.67
N GLU A 105 -28.95 -13.40 -16.75
CA GLU A 105 -29.51 -12.05 -16.64
C GLU A 105 -29.00 -11.13 -17.77
N LYS A 106 -29.64 -9.96 -17.95
CA LYS A 106 -29.33 -9.00 -19.02
C LYS A 106 -27.83 -8.66 -19.08
N GLY A 107 -27.20 -8.41 -17.93
CA GLY A 107 -25.77 -8.08 -17.85
C GLY A 107 -24.85 -9.18 -18.36
N ILE A 108 -25.17 -10.46 -18.07
CA ILE A 108 -24.35 -11.61 -18.49
C ILE A 108 -24.44 -11.81 -20.01
N LEU A 109 -25.62 -11.61 -20.60
CA LEU A 109 -25.81 -11.70 -22.06
C LEU A 109 -25.04 -10.60 -22.79
N ILE A 110 -25.10 -9.36 -22.29
CA ILE A 110 -24.32 -8.24 -22.84
C ILE A 110 -22.83 -8.51 -22.74
N TRP A 111 -22.37 -8.98 -21.58
CA TRP A 111 -20.96 -9.29 -21.35
C TRP A 111 -20.47 -10.38 -22.30
N ARG A 112 -21.21 -11.48 -22.50
CA ARG A 112 -20.82 -12.56 -23.43
C ARG A 112 -20.76 -12.10 -24.88
N LEU A 113 -21.71 -11.28 -25.33
CA LEU A 113 -21.71 -10.71 -26.68
C LEU A 113 -20.51 -9.77 -26.89
N LYS A 114 -20.27 -8.84 -25.96
CA LYS A 114 -19.11 -7.94 -25.99
C LYS A 114 -17.77 -8.69 -25.91
N LEU A 115 -17.71 -9.83 -25.21
CA LEU A 115 -16.49 -10.64 -25.12
C LEU A 115 -16.23 -11.38 -26.43
N LYS A 116 -17.27 -11.92 -27.08
CA LYS A 116 -17.15 -12.58 -28.39
C LYS A 116 -16.77 -11.60 -29.49
N ASP A 117 -17.30 -10.38 -29.49
CA ASP A 117 -16.94 -9.38 -30.51
C ASP A 117 -15.51 -8.89 -30.38
N ARG A 118 -15.03 -8.71 -29.14
CA ARG A 118 -13.63 -8.35 -28.88
C ARG A 118 -12.64 -9.44 -29.25
N HIS A 119 -13.07 -10.70 -29.33
CA HIS A 119 -12.21 -11.86 -29.51
C HIS A 119 -12.79 -12.85 -30.53
N ALA A 120 -13.38 -12.35 -31.61
CA ALA A 120 -14.09 -13.16 -32.61
C ALA A 120 -13.16 -14.16 -33.34
N ASP A 121 -11.87 -13.84 -33.45
CA ASP A 121 -10.86 -14.63 -34.17
C ASP A 121 -10.10 -15.60 -33.27
N VAL A 122 -10.34 -15.59 -31.96
CA VAL A 122 -9.62 -16.45 -31.02
C VAL A 122 -10.14 -17.89 -31.12
N ARG A 123 -9.23 -18.83 -31.35
CA ARG A 123 -9.51 -20.28 -31.41
C ARG A 123 -8.55 -21.04 -30.50
N CYS A 124 -9.00 -22.15 -29.95
CA CYS A 124 -8.09 -23.08 -29.26
C CYS A 124 -7.11 -23.73 -30.25
N SER A 125 -6.03 -24.31 -29.75
CA SER A 125 -5.05 -25.10 -30.53
C SER A 125 -5.70 -26.20 -31.39
N ASP A 126 -6.83 -26.73 -30.93
CA ASP A 126 -7.58 -27.82 -31.56
C ASP A 126 -8.62 -27.29 -32.58
N GLY A 127 -8.63 -25.99 -32.87
CA GLY A 127 -9.59 -25.33 -33.77
C GLY A 127 -10.99 -25.08 -33.17
N ALA A 128 -11.24 -25.56 -31.93
CA ALA A 128 -12.51 -25.36 -31.24
C ALA A 128 -12.74 -23.90 -30.82
N ASP A 129 -13.99 -23.44 -30.89
CA ASP A 129 -14.42 -22.14 -30.37
C ASP A 129 -14.40 -22.18 -28.82
N PRO A 130 -13.65 -21.31 -28.13
CA PRO A 130 -13.63 -21.25 -26.66
C PRO A 130 -15.01 -21.11 -26.03
N PHE A 131 -15.94 -20.46 -26.74
CA PHE A 131 -17.31 -20.24 -26.27
C PHE A 131 -18.20 -21.49 -26.35
N SER A 132 -17.71 -22.59 -26.93
CA SER A 132 -18.43 -23.86 -27.01
C SER A 132 -18.34 -24.71 -25.72
N PHE A 133 -17.37 -24.43 -24.84
CA PHE A 133 -17.15 -25.22 -23.63
C PHE A 133 -18.25 -24.95 -22.58
N ARG A 134 -18.79 -26.02 -21.99
CA ARG A 134 -19.79 -25.94 -20.91
C ARG A 134 -19.43 -26.86 -19.74
N GLY A 135 -19.74 -26.41 -18.52
CA GLY A 135 -19.65 -27.22 -17.29
C GLY A 135 -18.28 -27.86 -17.08
N ALA A 136 -18.24 -29.20 -17.02
CA ALA A 136 -17.01 -29.96 -16.76
C ALA A 136 -15.94 -29.79 -17.86
N ALA A 137 -16.35 -29.57 -19.12
CA ALA A 137 -15.41 -29.31 -20.21
C ALA A 137 -14.68 -27.98 -20.04
N LEU A 138 -15.37 -26.95 -19.52
CA LEU A 138 -14.79 -25.64 -19.24
C LEU A 138 -13.75 -25.70 -18.12
N LYS A 139 -14.01 -26.46 -17.04
CA LYS A 139 -13.03 -26.67 -15.97
C LYS A 139 -11.78 -27.38 -16.46
N LYS A 140 -11.95 -28.38 -17.35
CA LYS A 140 -10.82 -29.10 -17.97
C LYS A 140 -10.02 -28.21 -18.91
N ALA A 141 -10.68 -27.34 -19.67
CA ALA A 141 -10.03 -26.34 -20.51
C ALA A 141 -9.27 -25.29 -19.68
N ALA A 142 -9.88 -24.79 -18.60
CA ALA A 142 -9.24 -23.85 -17.67
C ALA A 142 -7.95 -24.45 -17.08
N ALA A 143 -8.00 -25.70 -16.60
CA ALA A 143 -6.83 -26.40 -16.08
C ALA A 143 -5.73 -26.57 -17.15
N ARG A 144 -6.10 -26.94 -18.39
CA ARG A 144 -5.15 -27.10 -19.51
C ARG A 144 -4.44 -25.79 -19.88
N HIS A 145 -5.16 -24.67 -19.86
CA HIS A 145 -4.60 -23.35 -20.15
C HIS A 145 -4.02 -22.65 -18.91
N GLY A 146 -3.94 -23.34 -17.76
CA GLY A 146 -3.37 -22.79 -16.51
C GLY A 146 -4.16 -21.59 -15.95
N VAL A 147 -5.48 -21.58 -16.14
CA VAL A 147 -6.43 -20.60 -15.60
C VAL A 147 -7.09 -21.19 -14.35
N ASN A 148 -7.39 -20.35 -13.34
CA ASN A 148 -8.03 -20.79 -12.10
C ASN A 148 -9.36 -21.53 -12.39
N CYS A 149 -9.47 -22.79 -11.96
CA CYS A 149 -10.61 -23.68 -12.23
C CYS A 149 -11.72 -23.64 -11.16
N MET A 150 -11.55 -22.81 -10.11
CA MET A 150 -12.46 -22.69 -8.97
C MET A 150 -13.35 -21.42 -9.02
N GLY A 151 -13.27 -20.64 -10.11
CA GLY A 151 -14.09 -19.42 -10.31
C GLY A 151 -15.48 -19.69 -10.92
N SER A 152 -16.23 -18.61 -11.15
CA SER A 152 -17.49 -18.68 -11.91
C SER A 152 -17.24 -19.14 -13.36
N PRO A 153 -18.24 -19.76 -14.03
CA PRO A 153 -18.11 -20.15 -15.44
C PRO A 153 -17.67 -18.98 -16.34
N GLU A 154 -18.12 -17.78 -16.04
CA GLU A 154 -17.78 -16.55 -16.75
C GLU A 154 -16.31 -16.17 -16.56
N GLU A 155 -15.80 -16.16 -15.33
CA GLU A 155 -14.38 -15.86 -15.03
C GLU A 155 -13.43 -16.88 -15.66
N MET A 156 -13.82 -18.16 -15.66
CA MET A 156 -13.03 -19.22 -16.32
C MET A 156 -12.98 -19.01 -17.84
N LEU A 157 -14.12 -18.69 -18.47
CA LEU A 157 -14.18 -18.43 -19.90
C LEU A 157 -13.37 -17.20 -20.29
N GLU A 158 -13.48 -16.11 -19.54
CA GLU A 158 -12.71 -14.88 -19.78
C GLU A 158 -11.20 -15.12 -19.66
N GLY A 159 -10.79 -15.87 -18.64
CA GLY A 159 -9.39 -16.22 -18.43
C GLY A 159 -8.82 -17.07 -19.56
N ILE A 160 -9.61 -18.00 -20.11
CA ILE A 160 -9.20 -18.82 -21.27
C ILE A 160 -9.08 -17.94 -22.52
N VAL A 161 -10.09 -17.11 -22.82
CA VAL A 161 -10.08 -16.23 -24.01
C VAL A 161 -8.93 -15.24 -23.97
N LYS A 162 -8.64 -14.64 -22.81
CA LYS A 162 -7.52 -13.70 -22.64
C LYS A 162 -6.16 -14.37 -22.86
N LYS A 163 -5.97 -15.60 -22.37
CA LYS A 163 -4.72 -16.34 -22.62
C LYS A 163 -4.56 -16.73 -24.07
N LEU A 164 -5.62 -17.26 -24.70
CA LEU A 164 -5.59 -17.60 -26.12
C LEU A 164 -5.38 -16.38 -27.03
N ALA A 165 -5.91 -15.21 -26.65
CA ALA A 165 -5.65 -13.95 -27.34
C ALA A 165 -4.19 -13.47 -27.17
N ALA A 166 -3.58 -13.72 -26.01
CA ALA A 166 -2.17 -13.40 -25.76
C ALA A 166 -1.21 -14.34 -26.52
N ASP A 167 -1.60 -15.61 -26.70
CA ASP A 167 -0.81 -16.63 -27.39
C ASP A 167 -0.96 -16.59 -28.93
N ALA A 168 -1.89 -15.78 -29.47
CA ALA A 168 -2.09 -15.66 -30.91
C ALA A 168 -0.93 -14.88 -31.59
N PRO A 169 -0.30 -15.43 -32.65
CA PRO A 169 0.76 -14.72 -33.37
C PRO A 169 0.19 -13.49 -34.07
N GLN A 170 0.71 -12.31 -33.73
CA GLN A 170 0.36 -11.06 -34.41
C GLN A 170 0.78 -11.14 -35.88
N LYS A 171 -0.20 -11.12 -36.78
CA LYS A 171 0.02 -11.02 -38.23
C LYS A 171 0.66 -9.66 -38.53
N PRO A 172 1.84 -9.58 -39.17
CA PRO A 172 2.46 -8.30 -39.48
C PRO A 172 1.61 -7.58 -40.53
N ALA A 173 1.08 -6.42 -40.18
CA ALA A 173 0.49 -5.49 -41.12
C ALA A 173 1.64 -4.77 -41.86
N LEU A 174 1.65 -4.93 -43.18
CA LEU A 174 2.40 -4.17 -44.21
C LEU A 174 3.40 -3.12 -43.70
N GLU A 175 4.69 -3.39 -43.89
CA GLU A 175 5.75 -2.39 -43.93
C GLU A 175 5.75 -1.69 -45.31
N ASP A 176 5.80 -0.36 -45.32
CA ASP A 176 6.88 0.33 -46.07
C ASP A 176 7.07 1.81 -45.62
N ASP A 177 6.03 2.53 -45.18
CA ASP A 177 6.21 3.97 -44.84
C ASP A 177 6.65 4.23 -43.39
N GLY A 178 6.18 3.44 -42.42
CA GLY A 178 6.43 3.68 -41.00
C GLY A 178 7.85 3.37 -40.52
N SER A 179 8.59 2.51 -41.24
CA SER A 179 9.96 2.12 -40.87
C SER A 179 10.97 3.21 -41.23
N GLN A 180 10.81 3.86 -42.40
CA GLN A 180 11.68 4.97 -42.79
C GLN A 180 11.50 6.18 -41.88
N ASP A 181 10.28 6.51 -41.49
CA ASP A 181 10.00 7.62 -40.57
C ASP A 181 10.53 7.33 -39.16
N ALA A 182 10.48 6.07 -38.71
CA ALA A 182 11.07 5.64 -37.44
C ALA A 182 12.60 5.72 -37.46
N ILE A 183 13.25 5.36 -38.57
CA ILE A 183 14.71 5.49 -38.74
C ILE A 183 15.10 6.97 -38.79
N LYS A 184 14.38 7.83 -39.54
CA LYS A 184 14.64 9.29 -39.58
C LYS A 184 14.53 9.92 -38.20
N ALA A 185 13.49 9.57 -37.44
CA ALA A 185 13.31 10.04 -36.08
C ALA A 185 14.43 9.56 -35.15
N ALA A 186 14.85 8.28 -35.25
CA ALA A 186 15.94 7.75 -34.45
C ALA A 186 17.29 8.43 -34.75
N THR A 187 17.58 8.71 -36.03
CA THR A 187 18.77 9.46 -36.45
C THR A 187 18.73 10.89 -35.93
N ARG A 188 17.58 11.57 -36.02
CA ARG A 188 17.42 12.94 -35.51
C ARG A 188 17.58 13.02 -33.99
N VAL A 189 17.10 12.01 -33.25
CA VAL A 189 17.33 11.91 -31.79
C VAL A 189 18.82 11.75 -31.47
N LEU A 190 19.58 11.01 -32.28
CA LEU A 190 21.04 10.87 -32.09
C LEU A 190 21.81 12.14 -32.41
N GLU A 191 21.42 12.88 -33.46
CA GLU A 191 22.01 14.19 -33.78
C GLU A 191 21.78 15.20 -32.64
N LEU A 192 20.54 15.32 -32.17
CA LEU A 192 20.19 16.24 -31.07
C LEU A 192 20.82 15.83 -29.73
N ALA A 193 21.04 14.53 -29.52
CA ALA A 193 21.77 14.04 -28.35
C ALA A 193 23.26 14.38 -28.41
N ALA A 194 23.85 14.51 -29.60
CA ALA A 194 25.23 14.97 -29.77
C ALA A 194 25.37 16.49 -29.55
N GLU A 195 24.28 17.25 -29.72
CA GLU A 195 24.21 18.70 -29.51
C GLU A 195 23.70 19.08 -28.10
N ASP A 196 23.51 18.11 -27.20
CA ASP A 196 22.94 18.31 -25.84
C ASP A 196 21.56 19.02 -25.83
N ALA A 197 20.82 18.97 -26.94
CA ALA A 197 19.53 19.64 -27.12
C ALA A 197 18.34 18.78 -26.61
N TRP A 198 18.31 18.51 -25.30
CA TRP A 198 17.36 17.57 -24.67
C TRP A 198 15.88 17.98 -24.78
N GLU A 199 15.58 19.29 -24.79
CA GLU A 199 14.22 19.81 -24.95
C GLU A 199 13.70 19.62 -26.40
N GLU A 200 14.59 19.73 -27.38
CA GLU A 200 14.25 19.52 -28.79
C GLU A 200 13.95 18.04 -29.08
N ILE A 201 14.65 17.11 -28.42
CA ILE A 201 14.40 15.67 -28.51
C ILE A 201 12.95 15.34 -28.12
N LEU A 202 12.44 15.92 -27.03
CA LEU A 202 11.05 15.69 -26.60
C LEU A 202 10.04 16.42 -27.48
N SER A 203 10.41 17.58 -28.03
CA SER A 203 9.57 18.34 -28.96
C SER A 203 9.31 17.60 -30.28
N LEU A 204 10.21 16.70 -30.71
CA LEU A 204 9.96 15.78 -31.84
C LEU A 204 8.72 14.88 -31.62
N GLY A 205 8.37 14.60 -30.36
CA GLY A 205 7.22 13.79 -29.97
C GLY A 205 5.91 14.55 -29.90
N ALA A 206 5.91 15.86 -30.14
CA ALA A 206 4.74 16.74 -30.09
C ALA A 206 4.75 17.71 -31.28
N PRO A 207 4.34 17.27 -32.49
CA PRO A 207 4.31 18.17 -33.65
C PRO A 207 3.44 19.39 -33.36
N GLY A 208 4.02 20.59 -33.47
CA GLY A 208 3.35 21.88 -33.23
C GLY A 208 3.43 22.40 -31.78
N LYS A 209 4.09 21.70 -30.85
CA LYS A 209 4.34 22.21 -29.48
C LYS A 209 5.82 22.10 -29.12
N THR A 210 6.45 23.24 -28.84
CA THR A 210 7.79 23.31 -28.25
C THR A 210 7.71 22.99 -26.76
N LEU A 211 8.24 21.83 -26.36
CA LEU A 211 8.21 21.38 -24.97
C LEU A 211 9.51 21.80 -24.28
N THR A 212 9.40 22.70 -23.32
CA THR A 212 10.49 23.14 -22.43
C THR A 212 10.38 22.48 -21.05
N ALA A 213 11.41 22.61 -20.21
CA ALA A 213 11.39 22.14 -18.81
C ALA A 213 10.24 22.70 -17.95
N MET A 214 9.62 23.82 -18.37
CA MET A 214 8.46 24.41 -17.71
C MET A 214 7.11 23.83 -18.19
N SER A 215 7.12 22.94 -19.19
CA SER A 215 5.90 22.32 -19.72
C SER A 215 5.31 21.31 -18.72
N PRO A 216 3.98 21.14 -18.69
CA PRO A 216 3.36 20.21 -17.75
C PRO A 216 3.87 18.78 -17.95
N LEU A 217 4.20 18.10 -16.85
CA LEU A 217 4.76 16.73 -16.83
C LEU A 217 3.95 15.70 -17.65
N ASN A 218 2.64 15.90 -17.78
CA ASN A 218 1.78 15.05 -18.58
C ASN A 218 2.05 15.16 -20.09
N ASP A 219 2.40 16.36 -20.57
CA ASP A 219 2.73 16.60 -21.98
C ASP A 219 4.12 16.06 -22.31
N LEU A 220 5.10 16.23 -21.42
CA LEU A 220 6.44 15.64 -21.52
C LEU A 220 6.38 14.10 -21.55
N ARG A 221 5.64 13.49 -20.61
CA ARG A 221 5.40 12.03 -20.60
C ARG A 221 4.60 11.56 -21.82
N GLY A 222 3.70 12.40 -22.33
CA GLY A 222 2.92 12.13 -23.54
C GLY A 222 3.79 12.08 -24.80
N ALA A 223 4.68 13.06 -24.97
CA ALA A 223 5.62 13.12 -26.08
C ALA A 223 6.66 11.99 -26.03
N TYR A 224 7.22 11.73 -24.85
CA TYR A 224 8.11 10.59 -24.61
C TYR A 224 7.46 9.25 -24.99
N ARG A 225 6.22 8.97 -24.54
CA ARG A 225 5.52 7.72 -24.89
C ARG A 225 5.27 7.58 -26.39
N ARG A 226 5.05 8.67 -27.12
CA ARG A 226 4.90 8.65 -28.57
C ARG A 226 6.23 8.29 -29.25
N LEU A 227 7.32 8.90 -28.81
CA LEU A 227 8.67 8.60 -29.32
C LEU A 227 9.14 7.19 -28.95
N CYS A 228 8.89 6.69 -27.74
CA CYS A 228 9.21 5.31 -27.36
C CYS A 228 8.51 4.28 -28.25
N ARG A 229 7.29 4.56 -28.70
CA ARG A 229 6.56 3.65 -29.60
C ARG A 229 7.15 3.61 -31.00
N LEU A 230 7.88 4.64 -31.39
CA LEU A 230 8.49 4.82 -32.71
C LEU A 230 9.95 4.32 -32.71
N VAL A 231 10.74 4.67 -31.70
CA VAL A 231 12.19 4.43 -31.59
C VAL A 231 12.53 3.19 -30.74
N HIS A 232 11.56 2.30 -30.47
CA HIS A 232 11.84 1.10 -29.66
C HIS A 232 12.81 0.15 -30.39
N PRO A 233 13.86 -0.38 -29.73
CA PRO A 233 14.83 -1.28 -30.36
C PRO A 233 14.18 -2.57 -30.90
N ASP A 234 13.08 -3.04 -30.31
CA ASP A 234 12.34 -4.20 -30.85
C ASP A 234 11.65 -3.94 -32.19
N LYS A 235 11.34 -2.69 -32.53
CA LYS A 235 10.72 -2.33 -33.81
C LYS A 235 11.76 -1.97 -34.88
N LEU A 236 12.90 -1.44 -34.46
CA LEU A 236 14.02 -1.08 -35.32
C LEU A 236 15.09 -2.20 -35.35
N ARG A 237 14.66 -3.46 -35.55
CA ARG A 237 15.56 -4.62 -35.69
C ARG A 237 16.28 -4.55 -37.04
N GLY A 238 17.31 -3.72 -37.11
CA GLY A 238 18.10 -3.45 -38.33
C GLY A 238 18.83 -2.12 -38.33
N PHE A 239 18.55 -1.22 -37.37
CA PHE A 239 19.28 0.03 -37.19
C PHE A 239 20.26 -0.09 -36.00
N ASP A 240 21.56 -0.06 -36.28
CA ASP A 240 22.62 -0.22 -35.26
C ASP A 240 22.57 0.86 -34.16
N GLY A 241 21.95 2.01 -34.45
CA GLY A 241 21.78 3.12 -33.51
C GLY A 241 20.51 3.06 -32.64
N ALA A 242 19.64 2.06 -32.79
CA ALA A 242 18.31 2.08 -32.16
C ALA A 242 18.36 2.09 -30.62
N THR A 243 19.25 1.28 -30.04
CA THR A 243 19.44 1.24 -28.58
C THR A 243 20.01 2.55 -28.03
N ARG A 244 20.93 3.18 -28.78
CA ARG A 244 21.52 4.48 -28.39
C ARG A 244 20.50 5.61 -28.49
N ALA A 245 19.69 5.63 -29.55
CA ALA A 245 18.61 6.60 -29.73
C ALA A 245 17.56 6.46 -28.61
N PHE A 246 17.23 5.23 -28.22
CA PHE A 246 16.33 4.98 -27.10
C PHE A 246 16.91 5.42 -25.76
N GLN A 247 18.20 5.17 -25.49
CA GLN A 247 18.89 5.65 -24.28
C GLN A 247 18.95 7.19 -24.23
N ALA A 248 19.21 7.85 -25.36
CA ALA A 248 19.17 9.31 -25.46
C ALA A 248 17.77 9.87 -25.17
N LEU A 249 16.71 9.22 -25.65
CA LEU A 249 15.34 9.60 -25.36
C LEU A 249 14.99 9.51 -23.86
N VAL A 250 15.42 8.43 -23.20
CA VAL A 250 15.25 8.24 -21.74
C VAL A 250 15.99 9.35 -20.98
N THR A 251 17.24 9.61 -21.38
CA THR A 251 18.08 10.66 -20.79
C THR A 251 17.46 12.05 -20.96
N ALA A 252 16.82 12.32 -22.11
CA ALA A 252 16.14 13.59 -22.36
C ALA A 252 14.95 13.80 -21.41
N LEU A 253 14.13 12.76 -21.20
CA LEU A 253 13.02 12.85 -20.24
C LEU A 253 13.53 13.07 -18.81
N ASP A 254 14.56 12.32 -18.41
CA ASP A 254 15.11 12.43 -17.06
C ASP A 254 15.74 13.81 -16.81
N ARG A 255 16.45 14.38 -17.79
CA ARG A 255 17.03 15.73 -17.70
C ARG A 255 16.00 16.84 -17.72
N VAL A 256 14.95 16.74 -18.53
CA VAL A 256 13.91 17.78 -18.65
C VAL A 256 12.90 17.71 -17.48
N THR A 257 12.70 16.54 -16.87
CA THR A 257 11.82 16.38 -15.70
C THR A 257 12.54 16.44 -14.36
N GLY A 258 13.87 16.33 -14.36
CA GLY A 258 14.71 16.61 -13.20
C GLY A 258 14.86 18.11 -12.99
N SER A 259 14.12 18.66 -12.02
CA SER A 259 14.39 20.00 -11.49
C SER A 259 15.83 20.08 -10.98
N ASP A 260 16.64 21.02 -11.50
CA ASP A 260 17.96 21.48 -11.01
C ASP A 260 18.55 20.68 -9.82
N LEU A 261 18.95 19.44 -10.12
CA LEU A 261 20.04 18.79 -9.45
C LEU A 261 21.05 18.56 -10.55
N PRO A 262 22.27 19.14 -10.46
CA PRO A 262 23.26 18.92 -11.49
C PRO A 262 23.42 17.42 -11.66
N VAL A 263 23.19 16.94 -12.89
CA VAL A 263 23.72 15.66 -13.32
C VAL A 263 25.22 15.89 -13.38
N GLU A 264 25.82 15.70 -12.21
CA GLU A 264 27.23 15.46 -12.06
C GLU A 264 27.60 14.39 -13.09
N SER A 265 28.33 14.84 -14.11
CA SER A 265 29.16 13.99 -14.95
C SER A 265 29.85 12.94 -14.07
N GLU A 266 30.09 11.74 -14.59
CA GLU A 266 30.60 10.55 -13.91
C GLU A 266 31.97 10.68 -13.21
N GLU A 267 32.40 11.90 -12.83
CA GLU A 267 33.56 12.24 -12.01
C GLU A 267 33.24 13.29 -10.93
N ALA A 268 31.99 13.39 -10.44
CA ALA A 268 31.80 14.12 -9.20
C ALA A 268 32.10 13.26 -7.99
N ASP A 269 33.00 13.81 -7.17
CA ASP A 269 33.35 13.34 -5.86
C ASP A 269 32.13 12.84 -5.11
N LYS A 270 32.12 11.52 -4.91
CA LYS A 270 31.43 10.90 -3.79
C LYS A 270 31.85 11.70 -2.55
N GLY A 271 31.00 12.62 -2.10
CA GLY A 271 31.00 13.01 -0.69
C GLY A 271 31.10 11.71 0.12
N PRO A 272 31.86 11.64 1.21
CA PRO A 272 32.37 10.39 1.77
C PRO A 272 31.23 9.51 2.30
N GLY A 273 30.51 8.86 1.38
CA GLY A 273 29.75 7.67 1.60
C GLY A 273 30.81 6.65 1.88
N ILE A 274 30.96 6.35 3.17
CA ILE A 274 31.82 5.28 3.65
C ILE A 274 31.27 3.99 3.01
N GLU A 275 31.70 3.70 1.79
CA GLU A 275 31.41 2.46 1.10
C GLU A 275 32.10 1.38 1.90
N ARG A 276 31.31 0.65 2.70
CA ARG A 276 31.79 -0.45 3.51
C ARG A 276 32.50 -1.46 2.61
N THR A 277 33.82 -1.54 2.76
CA THR A 277 34.62 -2.56 2.08
C THR A 277 34.25 -3.92 2.67
N ASN A 278 34.02 -4.91 1.80
CA ASN A 278 33.75 -6.30 2.22
C ASN A 278 35.04 -7.05 2.62
N GLU A 279 36.14 -6.33 2.86
CA GLU A 279 37.43 -6.91 3.20
C GLU A 279 37.41 -7.53 4.60
N GLY A 280 37.69 -8.84 4.68
CA GLY A 280 37.58 -9.61 5.92
C GLY A 280 36.13 -9.89 6.36
N CYS A 281 35.14 -9.64 5.49
CA CYS A 281 33.74 -9.91 5.76
C CYS A 281 33.29 -11.26 5.21
N LEU A 282 32.71 -12.11 6.06
CA LEU A 282 32.24 -13.44 5.73
C LEU A 282 30.72 -13.53 5.90
N ARG A 283 30.10 -14.42 5.12
CA ARG A 283 28.71 -14.81 5.36
C ARG A 283 28.72 -15.84 6.49
N THR A 284 28.17 -15.46 7.64
CA THR A 284 27.98 -16.38 8.77
C THR A 284 26.90 -17.41 8.45
N ILE A 285 26.98 -18.57 9.10
CA ILE A 285 25.97 -19.61 8.96
C ILE A 285 24.84 -19.24 9.91
N VAL A 286 23.64 -19.05 9.38
CA VAL A 286 22.44 -18.79 10.16
C VAL A 286 21.60 -20.05 10.14
N LYS A 287 21.18 -20.57 11.28
CA LYS A 287 20.39 -21.80 11.42
C LYS A 287 19.03 -21.51 12.02
N CYS A 288 18.05 -22.32 11.64
CA CYS A 288 16.73 -22.27 12.26
C CYS A 288 16.82 -22.68 13.75
N PRO A 289 16.22 -21.93 14.70
CA PRO A 289 16.30 -22.27 16.12
C PRO A 289 15.56 -23.55 16.50
N ARG A 290 14.68 -24.06 15.63
CA ARG A 290 13.85 -25.24 15.92
C ARG A 290 14.38 -26.54 15.32
N CYS A 291 14.87 -26.48 14.08
CA CYS A 291 15.34 -27.67 13.36
C CYS A 291 16.81 -27.59 12.95
N GLU A 292 17.52 -26.51 13.31
CA GLU A 292 18.95 -26.28 13.04
C GLU A 292 19.37 -26.29 11.57
N GLU A 293 18.41 -26.34 10.65
CA GLU A 293 18.64 -26.28 9.21
C GLU A 293 19.30 -24.94 8.81
N PRO A 294 20.37 -24.96 8.00
CA PRO A 294 21.07 -23.74 7.59
C PRO A 294 20.22 -22.93 6.59
N TRP A 295 19.93 -21.68 6.96
CA TRP A 295 19.08 -20.77 6.20
C TRP A 295 19.82 -20.09 5.04
N GLY A 296 19.23 -20.13 3.86
CA GLY A 296 19.74 -19.54 2.62
C GLY A 296 21.07 -20.15 2.16
N ALA A 297 21.47 -21.30 2.69
CA ALA A 297 22.68 -22.00 2.29
C ALA A 297 22.48 -22.73 0.95
N SER A 298 21.25 -23.15 0.67
CA SER A 298 20.89 -23.78 -0.59
C SER A 298 20.46 -22.73 -1.62
N ALA A 299 20.95 -22.86 -2.86
CA ALA A 299 20.43 -22.09 -4.01
C ALA A 299 18.95 -22.42 -4.32
N GLN A 300 18.43 -23.51 -3.74
CA GLN A 300 17.07 -24.02 -3.97
C GLN A 300 15.99 -23.23 -3.22
N GLU A 301 16.36 -22.49 -2.16
CA GLU A 301 15.41 -21.65 -1.41
C GLU A 301 14.93 -20.42 -2.18
N GLY A 302 15.56 -20.09 -3.32
CA GLY A 302 15.15 -18.96 -4.17
C GLY A 302 15.33 -17.58 -3.52
N LEU A 303 16.02 -17.51 -2.38
CA LEU A 303 16.26 -16.27 -1.66
C LEU A 303 17.37 -15.46 -2.33
N PRO A 304 17.12 -14.18 -2.67
CA PRO A 304 18.16 -13.31 -3.19
C PRO A 304 19.29 -13.12 -2.17
N PRO A 305 20.56 -12.93 -2.60
CA PRO A 305 21.67 -12.75 -1.67
C PRO A 305 21.50 -11.59 -0.68
N TYR A 306 20.81 -10.52 -1.08
CA TYR A 306 20.52 -9.38 -0.20
C TYR A 306 19.55 -9.70 0.95
N ALA A 307 18.82 -10.83 0.89
CA ALA A 307 18.00 -11.29 2.01
C ALA A 307 18.83 -11.47 3.29
N TYR A 308 20.11 -11.87 3.14
CA TYR A 308 21.04 -11.96 4.26
C TYR A 308 21.20 -10.61 4.97
N ASN A 309 21.36 -9.51 4.23
CA ASN A 309 21.46 -8.18 4.85
C ASN A 309 20.18 -7.82 5.60
N LEU A 310 19.01 -8.09 5.02
CA LEU A 310 17.72 -7.78 5.64
C LEU A 310 17.47 -8.57 6.91
N LEU A 311 17.92 -9.84 6.96
CA LEU A 311 17.89 -10.65 8.17
C LEU A 311 18.89 -10.11 9.20
N MET A 312 20.15 -9.90 8.81
CA MET A 312 21.23 -9.54 9.75
C MET A 312 21.08 -8.12 10.34
N THR A 313 20.40 -7.22 9.63
CA THR A 313 20.03 -5.89 10.14
C THR A 313 18.77 -5.92 11.01
N GLY A 314 18.09 -7.07 11.14
CA GLY A 314 16.85 -7.19 11.91
C GLY A 314 15.63 -6.56 11.24
N LEU A 315 15.70 -6.21 9.94
CA LEU A 315 14.58 -5.61 9.22
C LEU A 315 13.51 -6.63 8.84
N ARG A 316 13.91 -7.87 8.55
CA ARG A 316 12.99 -8.90 8.07
C ARG A 316 13.16 -10.20 8.86
N GLU A 317 12.01 -10.84 9.10
CA GLU A 317 11.93 -12.20 9.60
C GLU A 317 11.55 -13.15 8.47
N TYR A 318 11.96 -14.40 8.62
CA TYR A 318 11.77 -15.44 7.63
C TYR A 318 11.14 -16.66 8.27
N THR A 319 10.39 -17.40 7.46
CA THR A 319 9.80 -18.67 7.85
C THR A 319 10.69 -19.80 7.36
N CYS A 320 11.07 -20.71 8.26
CA CYS A 320 11.80 -21.91 7.89
C CYS A 320 10.97 -22.78 6.94
N SER A 321 11.53 -23.18 5.80
CA SER A 321 10.87 -24.06 4.83
C SER A 321 10.59 -25.46 5.39
N THR A 322 11.42 -25.95 6.31
CA THR A 322 11.31 -27.30 6.89
C THR A 322 10.29 -27.38 8.02
N CYS A 323 10.38 -26.48 9.01
CA CYS A 323 9.57 -26.58 10.24
C CYS A 323 8.53 -25.46 10.40
N LEU A 324 8.42 -24.55 9.42
CA LEU A 324 7.51 -23.40 9.41
C LEU A 324 7.67 -22.46 10.62
N CYS A 325 8.81 -22.53 11.31
CA CYS A 325 9.12 -21.60 12.39
C CYS A 325 9.48 -20.23 11.81
N GLU A 326 8.84 -19.17 12.28
CA GLU A 326 9.26 -17.79 12.03
C GLU A 326 10.49 -17.49 12.90
N PHE A 327 11.53 -16.91 12.32
CA PHE A 327 12.72 -16.47 13.03
C PHE A 327 13.30 -15.20 12.40
N GLY A 328 13.91 -14.37 13.23
CA GLY A 328 14.62 -13.16 12.86
C GLY A 328 16.09 -13.20 13.23
N CYS A 329 16.70 -12.02 13.20
CA CYS A 329 18.10 -11.80 13.53
C CYS A 329 18.51 -12.40 14.89
N VAL A 330 17.79 -12.03 15.96
CA VAL A 330 18.18 -12.39 17.34
C VAL A 330 17.73 -13.81 17.71
N SER A 331 16.61 -14.27 17.15
CA SER A 331 16.07 -15.60 17.44
C SER A 331 16.75 -16.70 16.63
N ALA A 332 17.58 -16.38 15.64
CA ALA A 332 18.30 -17.36 14.84
C ALA A 332 19.60 -17.77 15.53
N THR A 333 20.00 -19.03 15.33
CA THR A 333 21.30 -19.51 15.82
C THR A 333 22.37 -19.13 14.81
N HIS A 334 23.31 -18.27 15.21
CA HIS A 334 24.44 -17.87 14.37
C HIS A 334 25.66 -18.72 14.70
N SER A 335 26.30 -19.27 13.67
CA SER A 335 27.49 -20.10 13.79
C SER A 335 28.67 -19.48 13.05
N CYS A 336 29.86 -19.58 13.65
CA CYS A 336 31.10 -19.16 13.02
C CYS A 336 31.37 -20.01 11.77
N ARG A 337 31.82 -19.40 10.67
CA ARG A 337 32.09 -20.15 9.42
C ARG A 337 33.29 -21.09 9.53
N LYS A 338 34.23 -20.81 10.45
CA LYS A 338 35.48 -21.58 10.59
C LYS A 338 35.35 -22.77 11.55
N CYS A 339 34.75 -22.56 12.73
CA CYS A 339 34.62 -23.59 13.76
C CYS A 339 33.17 -24.03 14.03
N GLU A 340 32.17 -23.44 13.36
CA GLU A 340 30.74 -23.72 13.55
C GLU A 340 30.15 -23.46 14.95
N ALA A 341 30.98 -22.98 15.88
CA ALA A 341 30.58 -22.60 17.22
C ALA A 341 29.43 -21.58 17.19
N PRO A 342 28.37 -21.79 17.98
CA PRO A 342 27.28 -20.83 18.11
C PRO A 342 27.78 -19.56 18.83
N PHE A 343 27.29 -18.40 18.43
CA PHE A 343 27.55 -17.13 19.11
C PHE A 343 26.30 -16.25 19.14
N ASP A 344 26.20 -15.42 20.16
CA ASP A 344 25.11 -14.45 20.30
C ASP A 344 25.36 -13.25 19.39
N TYR A 345 24.39 -12.94 18.54
CA TYR A 345 24.48 -11.86 17.56
C TYR A 345 23.44 -10.76 17.86
N SER A 346 23.90 -9.51 17.85
CA SER A 346 23.04 -8.33 17.88
C SER A 346 23.05 -7.62 16.52
N PRO A 347 21.90 -7.08 16.04
CA PRO A 347 21.86 -6.27 14.83
C PRO A 347 22.86 -5.11 14.81
N ALA A 348 23.20 -4.56 16.00
CA ALA A 348 24.17 -3.47 16.14
C ALA A 348 25.60 -3.87 15.72
N ASP A 349 25.91 -5.18 15.74
CA ASP A 349 27.22 -5.69 15.38
C ASP A 349 27.38 -5.89 13.86
N PHE A 350 26.32 -5.68 13.06
CA PHE A 350 26.38 -5.84 11.60
C PHE A 350 27.48 -5.01 10.93
N HIS A 351 27.80 -3.86 11.52
CA HIS A 351 28.81 -2.93 11.04
C HIS A 351 30.17 -3.10 11.74
N ARG A 352 30.28 -4.01 12.72
CA ARG A 352 31.48 -4.27 13.51
C ARG A 352 32.12 -5.60 13.09
N LYS A 353 33.42 -5.74 13.38
CA LYS A 353 34.11 -7.03 13.32
C LYS A 353 34.01 -7.67 14.70
N ILE A 354 33.57 -8.93 14.75
CA ILE A 354 33.46 -9.70 16.00
C ILE A 354 34.59 -10.72 16.04
N LYS A 355 35.11 -10.99 17.24
CA LYS A 355 36.02 -12.11 17.52
C LYS A 355 35.23 -13.36 17.86
N CYS A 356 35.51 -14.46 17.19
CA CYS A 356 34.99 -15.75 17.62
C CYS A 356 35.56 -16.12 18.99
N GLY A 357 34.70 -16.46 19.96
CA GLY A 357 35.13 -16.85 21.30
C GLY A 357 35.94 -18.15 21.36
N GLU A 358 35.77 -19.04 20.38
CA GLU A 358 36.49 -20.31 20.34
C GLU A 358 37.75 -20.27 19.46
N CYS A 359 37.64 -19.83 18.20
CA CYS A 359 38.79 -19.85 17.28
C CYS A 359 39.63 -18.56 17.30
N GLY A 360 39.18 -17.51 18.01
CA GLY A 360 39.90 -16.24 18.16
C GLY A 360 39.95 -15.36 16.89
N ASP A 361 39.42 -15.84 15.77
CA ASP A 361 39.43 -15.11 14.51
C ASP A 361 38.47 -13.92 14.52
N GLU A 362 38.95 -12.78 14.01
CA GLU A 362 38.12 -11.61 13.71
C GLU A 362 37.46 -11.77 12.34
N PHE A 363 36.15 -11.61 12.27
CA PHE A 363 35.42 -11.53 11.01
C PHE A 363 34.34 -10.44 11.04
N GLY A 364 34.13 -9.81 9.89
CA GLY A 364 32.97 -8.95 9.66
C GLY A 364 31.82 -9.72 9.01
N PHE A 365 30.63 -9.15 8.99
CA PHE A 365 29.49 -9.69 8.26
C PHE A 365 29.54 -9.24 6.81
N ARG A 366 29.15 -10.09 5.85
CA ARG A 366 29.12 -9.73 4.43
C ARG A 366 27.94 -8.81 4.11
N SER A 367 28.18 -7.70 3.40
CA SER A 367 27.12 -6.86 2.84
C SER A 367 26.94 -7.17 1.36
N TYR A 368 25.73 -7.53 0.97
CA TYR A 368 25.33 -7.62 -0.43
C TYR A 368 24.74 -6.29 -0.93
N HIS A 369 24.84 -6.01 -2.23
CA HIS A 369 24.17 -4.84 -2.80
C HIS A 369 22.65 -5.02 -2.73
N VAL A 370 21.94 -3.99 -2.25
CA VAL A 370 20.48 -3.95 -2.23
C VAL A 370 20.04 -2.72 -3.00
N SER A 371 19.17 -2.88 -4.00
CA SER A 371 18.63 -1.72 -4.72
C SER A 371 17.82 -0.83 -3.79
N ALA A 372 17.84 0.49 -4.03
CA ALA A 372 17.09 1.46 -3.24
C ALA A 372 15.59 1.10 -3.17
N ARG A 373 15.02 0.61 -4.27
CA ARG A 373 13.63 0.12 -4.33
C ARG A 373 13.38 -1.07 -3.40
N ASN A 374 14.28 -2.05 -3.37
CA ASN A 374 14.11 -3.23 -2.53
C ASN A 374 14.30 -2.90 -1.04
N MET A 375 15.22 -1.98 -0.71
CA MET A 375 15.35 -1.47 0.65
C MET A 375 14.09 -0.71 1.09
N ALA A 376 13.58 0.21 0.25
CA ALA A 376 12.36 0.96 0.57
C ALA A 376 11.15 0.02 0.77
N ASN A 377 10.98 -0.98 -0.09
CA ASN A 377 9.95 -1.99 0.05
C ASN A 377 10.12 -2.81 1.34
N ALA A 378 11.34 -3.23 1.66
CA ALA A 378 11.63 -4.01 2.87
C ALA A 378 11.33 -3.20 4.14
N VAL A 379 11.70 -1.91 4.17
CA VAL A 379 11.40 -1.00 5.29
C VAL A 379 9.89 -0.79 5.42
N ALA A 380 9.16 -0.59 4.31
CA ALA A 380 7.71 -0.45 4.32
C ALA A 380 7.00 -1.73 4.81
N GLU A 381 7.42 -2.91 4.33
CA GLU A 381 6.90 -4.21 4.76
C GLU A 381 7.17 -4.46 6.24
N ALA A 382 8.40 -4.19 6.69
CA ALA A 382 8.81 -4.33 8.08
C ALA A 382 8.02 -3.40 9.01
N ARG A 383 7.79 -2.15 8.58
CA ARG A 383 6.94 -1.20 9.30
C ARG A 383 5.51 -1.72 9.44
N ALA A 384 4.89 -2.15 8.35
CA ALA A 384 3.53 -2.68 8.38
C ALA A 384 3.41 -3.95 9.24
N ALA A 385 4.41 -4.84 9.21
CA ALA A 385 4.48 -6.00 10.09
C ALA A 385 4.62 -5.61 11.57
N HIS A 386 5.51 -4.66 11.85
CA HIS A 386 5.71 -4.14 13.20
C HIS A 386 4.43 -3.49 13.76
N GLU A 387 3.75 -2.64 12.98
CA GLU A 387 2.47 -2.03 13.39
C GLU A 387 1.39 -3.07 13.69
N ARG A 388 1.27 -4.12 12.86
CA ARG A 388 0.35 -5.24 13.11
C ARG A 388 0.67 -5.96 14.42
N ARG A 389 1.95 -6.21 14.70
CA ARG A 389 2.39 -6.86 15.96
C ARG A 389 2.15 -5.98 17.16
N ALA A 390 2.45 -4.69 17.08
CA ALA A 390 2.17 -3.73 18.15
C ALA A 390 0.67 -3.70 18.50
N LYS A 391 -0.20 -3.65 17.48
CA LYS A 391 -1.67 -3.74 17.67
C LYS A 391 -2.09 -5.06 18.31
N SER A 392 -1.53 -6.19 17.84
CA SER A 392 -1.82 -7.53 18.40
C SER A 392 -1.38 -7.67 19.87
N ARG A 393 -0.19 -7.17 20.23
CA ARG A 393 0.32 -7.16 21.61
C ARG A 393 -0.59 -6.33 22.53
N LEU A 394 -0.99 -5.15 22.09
CA LEU A 394 -1.86 -4.26 22.87
C LEU A 394 -3.25 -4.89 23.06
N ALA A 395 -3.79 -5.54 22.04
CA ALA A 395 -5.04 -6.32 22.15
C ALA A 395 -4.90 -7.52 23.10
N LYS A 396 -3.78 -8.26 23.04
CA LYS A 396 -3.49 -9.35 23.99
C LYS A 396 -3.40 -8.85 25.42
N ARG A 397 -2.70 -7.74 25.67
CA ARG A 397 -2.58 -7.12 26.99
C ARG A 397 -3.93 -6.71 27.53
N ARG A 398 -4.77 -6.04 26.72
CA ARG A 398 -6.16 -5.71 27.10
C ARG A 398 -6.98 -6.94 27.48
N ARG A 399 -6.87 -8.04 26.71
CA ARG A 399 -7.55 -9.30 27.04
C ARG A 399 -7.02 -9.91 28.35
N ALA A 400 -5.72 -9.84 28.58
CA ALA A 400 -5.10 -10.32 29.82
C ALA A 400 -5.53 -9.48 31.03
N ASP A 401 -5.53 -8.16 30.93
CA ASP A 401 -5.98 -7.24 31.98
C ASP A 401 -7.48 -7.44 32.28
N ALA A 402 -8.31 -7.61 31.24
CA ALA A 402 -9.72 -7.93 31.39
C ALA A 402 -9.93 -9.30 32.05
N ALA A 403 -9.10 -10.29 31.73
CA ALA A 403 -9.13 -11.59 32.39
C ALA A 403 -8.71 -11.50 33.86
N GLN A 404 -7.69 -10.71 34.19
CA GLN A 404 -7.28 -10.46 35.58
C GLN A 404 -8.39 -9.75 36.37
N ARG A 405 -9.05 -8.75 35.79
CA ARG A 405 -10.18 -8.03 36.42
C ARG A 405 -11.40 -8.91 36.64
N ARG A 406 -11.62 -9.91 35.78
CA ARG A 406 -12.68 -10.92 35.98
C ARG A 406 -12.36 -11.92 37.09
N GLY A 407 -11.16 -11.85 37.68
CA GLY A 407 -10.69 -12.77 38.71
C GLY A 407 -10.43 -14.17 38.17
N ALA A 408 -9.76 -14.99 38.97
CA ALA A 408 -9.51 -16.41 38.69
C ALA A 408 -10.81 -17.24 38.76
N LEU A 409 -11.79 -16.92 37.90
CA LEU A 409 -13.05 -17.66 37.73
C LEU A 409 -12.81 -19.13 37.35
N PHE A 410 -11.62 -19.42 36.80
CA PHE A 410 -11.15 -20.75 36.41
C PHE A 410 -10.10 -21.24 37.39
N ASP A 411 -10.54 -21.63 38.59
CA ASP A 411 -9.75 -22.44 39.51
C ASP A 411 -9.40 -23.78 38.83
N GLY A 412 -8.16 -24.24 38.95
CA GLY A 412 -7.68 -25.47 38.30
C GLY A 412 -8.51 -26.69 38.70
N GLU A 413 -8.96 -26.74 39.96
CA GLU A 413 -9.85 -27.80 40.46
C GLU A 413 -11.24 -27.72 39.82
N ARG A 414 -11.79 -26.51 39.63
CA ARG A 414 -13.08 -26.32 38.93
C ARG A 414 -12.99 -26.68 37.46
N CYS A 415 -11.87 -26.37 36.79
CA CYS A 415 -11.65 -26.75 35.39
C CYS A 415 -11.57 -28.26 35.22
N PHE A 416 -10.84 -28.95 36.10
CA PHE A 416 -10.75 -30.41 36.10
C PHE A 416 -12.11 -31.07 36.38
N LEU A 417 -12.83 -30.55 37.39
CA LEU A 417 -14.17 -31.03 37.72
C LEU A 417 -15.18 -30.79 36.63
N ASN A 418 -15.03 -29.77 35.79
CA ASN A 418 -15.95 -29.44 34.70
C ASN A 418 -15.60 -30.13 33.36
N GLY A 419 -14.59 -31.00 33.33
CA GLY A 419 -14.16 -31.65 32.09
C GLY A 419 -13.40 -30.73 31.13
N LEU A 420 -12.97 -29.55 31.59
CA LEU A 420 -12.22 -28.57 30.79
C LEU A 420 -10.70 -28.81 30.81
N SER A 421 -10.22 -29.54 31.83
CA SER A 421 -8.85 -30.01 31.93
C SER A 421 -8.87 -31.51 32.19
N ASP A 422 -8.04 -32.27 31.49
CA ASP A 422 -7.94 -33.72 31.64
C ASP A 422 -6.92 -34.13 32.69
N ASP A 423 -6.06 -33.21 33.16
CA ASP A 423 -5.05 -33.50 34.16
C ASP A 423 -5.51 -33.09 35.56
N CYS A 424 -5.30 -33.97 36.54
CA CYS A 424 -5.54 -33.63 37.93
C CYS A 424 -4.60 -32.47 38.35
N PRO A 425 -5.12 -31.34 38.86
CA PRO A 425 -4.29 -30.17 39.18
C PRO A 425 -3.33 -30.42 40.37
N ARG A 426 -3.56 -31.46 41.17
CA ARG A 426 -2.71 -31.81 42.32
C ARG A 426 -1.55 -32.73 41.93
N CYS A 427 -1.86 -33.91 41.38
CA CYS A 427 -0.85 -34.94 41.08
C CYS A 427 -0.48 -35.08 39.59
N GLY A 428 -1.17 -34.38 38.67
CA GLY A 428 -0.91 -34.46 37.24
C GLY A 428 -1.39 -35.76 36.56
N ALA A 429 -2.23 -36.57 37.23
CA ALA A 429 -2.79 -37.78 36.61
C ALA A 429 -3.76 -37.43 35.48
N PHE A 430 -3.60 -38.08 34.32
CA PHE A 430 -4.42 -37.85 33.13
C PHE A 430 -5.74 -38.66 33.17
N PHE A 431 -6.86 -37.95 33.00
CA PHE A 431 -8.23 -38.46 32.92
C PHE A 431 -8.76 -38.17 31.51
N GLY A 432 -8.58 -39.12 30.61
CA GLY A 432 -8.98 -38.95 29.20
C GLY A 432 -10.49 -38.78 28.97
N VAL A 433 -10.83 -38.63 27.70
CA VAL A 433 -12.20 -38.47 27.20
C VAL A 433 -13.04 -39.71 27.55
N GLY A 434 -14.09 -39.52 28.36
CA GLY A 434 -14.98 -40.60 28.82
C GLY A 434 -14.92 -40.90 30.32
N THR A 435 -14.05 -40.24 31.07
CA THR A 435 -14.08 -40.28 32.56
C THR A 435 -15.28 -39.51 33.08
N SER A 436 -16.04 -40.11 34.01
CA SER A 436 -17.22 -39.45 34.55
C SER A 436 -16.81 -38.30 35.48
N MET A 437 -17.68 -37.30 35.61
CA MET A 437 -17.48 -36.17 36.52
C MET A 437 -17.36 -36.64 37.98
N ASP A 438 -18.01 -37.76 38.31
CA ASP A 438 -17.94 -38.35 39.65
C ASP A 438 -16.61 -39.06 39.89
N ASP A 439 -16.01 -39.71 38.88
CA ASP A 439 -14.66 -40.30 38.98
C ASP A 439 -13.58 -39.23 39.20
N ARG A 440 -13.74 -38.08 38.57
CA ARG A 440 -12.86 -36.92 38.77
C ARG A 440 -13.01 -36.35 40.18
N ARG A 441 -14.23 -36.29 40.72
CA ARG A 441 -14.50 -35.88 42.12
C ARG A 441 -13.94 -36.85 43.15
N THR A 442 -14.10 -38.16 42.93
CA THR A 442 -13.60 -39.18 43.84
C THR A 442 -12.07 -39.17 43.86
N HIS A 443 -11.44 -39.03 42.68
CA HIS A 443 -10.00 -38.87 42.59
C HIS A 443 -9.50 -37.64 43.36
N LEU A 444 -10.06 -36.45 43.13
CA LEU A 444 -9.63 -35.24 43.85
C LEU A 444 -9.73 -35.36 45.38
N LYS A 445 -10.74 -36.07 45.89
CA LYS A 445 -10.89 -36.35 47.32
C LYS A 445 -9.86 -37.35 47.86
N ALA A 446 -9.48 -38.34 47.05
CA ALA A 446 -8.49 -39.36 47.41
C ALA A 446 -7.03 -38.94 47.14
N CYS A 447 -6.82 -37.91 46.31
CA CYS A 447 -5.53 -37.38 45.91
C CYS A 447 -4.84 -36.66 47.09
N THR A 448 -4.06 -37.43 47.84
CA THR A 448 -3.36 -37.02 49.08
C THR A 448 -1.87 -37.36 49.07
N ASP A 449 -1.37 -37.88 47.94
CA ASP A 449 0.04 -38.27 47.81
C ASP A 449 0.93 -37.02 47.69
N ALA A 450 1.57 -36.66 48.81
CA ALA A 450 2.45 -35.50 48.89
C ALA A 450 3.64 -35.58 47.93
N ALA A 451 4.19 -36.78 47.69
CA ALA A 451 5.33 -36.94 46.78
C ALA A 451 4.91 -36.68 45.32
N ALA A 452 3.73 -37.16 44.93
CA ALA A 452 3.17 -36.87 43.61
C ALA A 452 2.80 -35.38 43.44
N HIS A 453 2.31 -34.73 44.49
CA HIS A 453 2.00 -33.29 44.48
C HIS A 453 3.27 -32.46 44.30
N ASP A 454 4.34 -32.76 45.05
CA ASP A 454 5.61 -32.04 44.96
C ASP A 454 6.29 -32.24 43.60
N ALA A 455 6.26 -33.47 43.08
CA ALA A 455 6.80 -33.77 41.76
C ALA A 455 6.06 -33.02 40.64
N HIS A 456 4.72 -32.97 40.71
CA HIS A 456 3.90 -32.25 39.75
C HIS A 456 4.06 -30.73 39.87
N ALA A 457 4.09 -30.18 41.10
CA ALA A 457 4.34 -28.77 41.33
C ALA A 457 5.72 -28.33 40.81
N LYS A 458 6.76 -29.15 41.01
CA LYS A 458 8.09 -28.92 40.45
C LYS A 458 8.08 -28.97 38.92
N ALA A 459 7.43 -29.97 38.33
CA ALA A 459 7.32 -30.07 36.87
C ALA A 459 6.58 -28.86 36.27
N GLN A 460 5.51 -28.37 36.92
CA GLN A 460 4.80 -27.16 36.50
C GLN A 460 5.67 -25.91 36.65
N ALA A 461 6.45 -25.80 37.74
CA ALA A 461 7.39 -24.69 37.94
C ALA A 461 8.47 -24.68 36.87
N ASP A 462 9.06 -25.84 36.55
CA ASP A 462 10.10 -25.99 35.51
C ASP A 462 9.53 -25.69 34.11
N ALA A 463 8.32 -26.18 33.80
CA ALA A 463 7.64 -25.88 32.55
C ALA A 463 7.31 -24.38 32.42
N LYS A 464 6.85 -23.75 33.50
CA LYS A 464 6.59 -22.31 33.55
C LYS A 464 7.87 -21.50 33.43
N ALA A 465 8.98 -21.94 34.04
CA ALA A 465 10.28 -21.30 33.93
C ALA A 465 10.81 -21.38 32.49
N LYS A 466 10.76 -22.55 31.85
CA LYS A 466 11.12 -22.72 30.43
C LYS A 466 10.24 -21.87 29.51
N LYS A 467 8.94 -21.80 29.78
CA LYS A 467 8.02 -20.95 29.03
C LYS A 467 8.37 -19.46 29.17
N ARG A 468 8.66 -19.00 30.39
CA ARG A 468 9.10 -17.62 30.64
C ARG A 468 10.40 -17.29 29.93
N GLN A 469 11.42 -18.17 30.01
CA GLN A 469 12.67 -17.99 29.28
C GLN A 469 12.45 -17.84 27.78
N ARG A 470 11.52 -18.62 27.20
CA ARG A 470 11.14 -18.47 25.79
C ARG A 470 10.42 -17.16 25.50
N GLU A 471 9.47 -16.77 26.36
CA GLU A 471 8.75 -15.49 26.24
C GLU A 471 9.74 -14.31 26.33
N ASP A 472 10.74 -14.36 27.22
CA ASP A 472 11.79 -13.34 27.37
C ASP A 472 12.67 -13.23 26.10
N LEU A 473 13.04 -14.36 25.48
CA LEU A 473 13.79 -14.37 24.22
C LEU A 473 12.95 -13.81 23.05
N ASP A 474 11.67 -14.17 22.98
CA ASP A 474 10.74 -13.66 21.97
C ASP A 474 10.56 -12.13 22.12
N ASP A 475 10.45 -11.64 23.37
CA ASP A 475 10.35 -10.20 23.68
C ASP A 475 11.65 -9.44 23.38
N ALA A 476 12.82 -10.04 23.64
CA ALA A 476 14.11 -9.48 23.27
C ALA A 476 14.25 -9.38 21.73
N ALA A 477 13.87 -10.42 21.00
CA ALA A 477 13.88 -10.42 19.53
C ALA A 477 12.93 -9.36 18.96
N ALA A 478 11.72 -9.23 19.53
CA ALA A 478 10.76 -8.19 19.14
C ALA A 478 11.28 -6.78 19.43
N THR A 479 12.02 -6.59 20.53
CA THR A 479 12.63 -5.32 20.93
C THR A 479 13.74 -4.92 19.94
N ALA A 480 14.63 -5.85 19.60
CA ALA A 480 15.70 -5.62 18.63
C ALA A 480 15.14 -5.31 17.23
N GLN A 481 14.11 -6.04 16.78
CA GLN A 481 13.44 -5.78 15.51
C GLN A 481 12.76 -4.40 15.50
N ALA A 482 12.04 -4.05 16.56
CA ALA A 482 11.37 -2.75 16.67
C ALA A 482 12.35 -1.59 16.51
N ARG A 483 13.51 -1.71 17.15
CA ARG A 483 14.61 -0.74 17.06
C ARG A 483 15.19 -0.67 15.65
N ALA A 484 15.49 -1.81 15.03
CA ALA A 484 16.02 -1.86 13.67
C ALA A 484 15.07 -1.21 12.65
N VAL A 485 13.77 -1.52 12.73
CA VAL A 485 12.74 -0.93 11.87
C VAL A 485 12.62 0.57 12.10
N TRP A 486 12.66 1.01 13.37
CA TRP A 486 12.64 2.43 13.70
C TRP A 486 13.85 3.16 13.12
N GLU A 487 15.06 2.64 13.32
CA GLU A 487 16.32 3.20 12.79
C GLU A 487 16.31 3.29 11.26
N ALA A 488 15.94 2.21 10.56
CA ALA A 488 15.86 2.20 9.10
C ALA A 488 14.74 3.08 8.54
N SER A 489 13.72 3.41 9.34
CA SER A 489 12.67 4.35 8.96
C SER A 489 13.05 5.82 9.18
N GLY A 490 14.34 6.11 9.39
CA GLY A 490 14.90 7.44 9.65
C GLY A 490 14.93 7.82 11.13
N ALA A 491 14.66 6.87 12.04
CA ALA A 491 14.69 7.04 13.49
C ALA A 491 13.88 8.27 13.98
N GLN A 492 12.74 8.55 13.35
CA GLN A 492 11.95 9.74 13.65
C GLN A 492 11.38 9.72 15.07
N THR A 493 11.41 10.86 15.77
CA THR A 493 10.89 10.99 17.15
C THR A 493 9.40 10.68 17.23
N SER A 494 8.63 11.03 16.20
CA SER A 494 7.19 10.76 16.14
C SER A 494 6.82 9.27 16.04
N LYS A 495 7.80 8.39 15.83
CA LYS A 495 7.60 6.92 15.79
C LYS A 495 8.01 6.23 17.09
N LEU A 496 8.47 6.97 18.11
CA LEU A 496 8.88 6.38 19.39
C LEU A 496 7.75 5.62 20.09
N TRP A 497 6.50 6.02 19.91
CA TRP A 497 5.33 5.31 20.46
C TRP A 497 5.20 3.86 19.95
N MET A 498 5.84 3.51 18.83
CA MET A 498 5.85 2.15 18.30
C MET A 498 6.80 1.24 19.07
N LEU A 499 7.82 1.78 19.72
CA LEU A 499 8.83 0.96 20.41
C LEU A 499 8.25 0.29 21.68
N PRO A 500 8.68 -0.93 22.00
CA PRO A 500 8.38 -1.55 23.29
C PRO A 500 9.09 -0.80 24.43
N ASP A 501 8.55 -0.91 25.65
CA ASP A 501 9.08 -0.20 26.82
C ASP A 501 10.56 -0.56 27.07
N ALA A 502 10.94 -1.82 26.86
CA ALA A 502 12.34 -2.27 26.97
C ALA A 502 13.29 -1.50 26.04
N ALA A 503 12.89 -1.23 24.79
CA ALA A 503 13.70 -0.43 23.86
C ALA A 503 13.79 1.04 24.31
N LEU A 504 12.69 1.60 24.83
CA LEU A 504 12.69 2.98 25.33
C LEU A 504 13.61 3.13 26.55
N VAL A 505 13.60 2.16 27.47
CA VAL A 505 14.48 2.11 28.64
C VAL A 505 15.95 2.05 28.21
N GLU A 506 16.28 1.15 27.27
CA GLU A 506 17.64 1.01 26.73
C GLU A 506 18.12 2.33 26.08
N MET A 507 17.24 3.05 25.39
CA MET A 507 17.55 4.34 24.76
C MET A 507 17.76 5.50 25.75
N ILE A 508 17.09 5.47 26.91
CA ILE A 508 17.25 6.51 27.94
C ILE A 508 18.61 6.35 28.62
N GLY A 509 18.98 5.12 28.97
CA GLY A 509 20.20 4.82 29.72
C GLY A 509 20.18 5.45 31.12
N GLY A 510 19.70 4.71 32.12
CA GLY A 510 19.61 5.19 33.50
C GLY A 510 18.42 4.61 34.24
N ASP A 511 18.05 5.25 35.35
CA ASP A 511 16.98 4.78 36.24
C ASP A 511 15.60 5.10 35.65
N THR A 512 14.84 4.05 35.34
CA THR A 512 13.51 4.12 34.70
C THR A 512 12.40 3.51 35.54
N ASP A 513 12.70 3.16 36.80
CA ASP A 513 11.76 2.48 37.67
C ASP A 513 10.54 3.38 37.99
N GLY A 514 9.34 2.81 37.80
CA GLY A 514 8.07 3.47 38.09
C GLY A 514 7.57 4.48 37.06
N LEU A 515 8.28 4.68 35.94
CA LEU A 515 7.83 5.60 34.88
C LEU A 515 6.68 5.01 34.07
N ASP A 516 5.69 5.85 33.79
CA ASP A 516 4.64 5.49 32.82
C ASP A 516 5.20 5.53 31.39
N ARG A 517 4.54 4.81 30.47
CA ARG A 517 4.93 4.73 29.06
C ARG A 517 5.05 6.10 28.40
N THR A 518 4.16 7.04 28.74
CA THR A 518 4.21 8.41 28.22
C THR A 518 5.48 9.14 28.67
N GLU A 519 5.89 8.96 29.92
CA GLU A 519 7.13 9.53 30.46
C GLU A 519 8.38 8.87 29.87
N LEU A 520 8.36 7.56 29.63
CA LEU A 520 9.43 6.86 28.92
C LEU A 520 9.63 7.43 27.51
N ILE A 521 8.55 7.65 26.77
CA ILE A 521 8.63 8.23 25.42
C ILE A 521 9.18 9.67 25.47
N ALA A 522 8.70 10.50 26.40
CA ALA A 522 9.19 11.87 26.56
C ALA A 522 10.68 11.91 26.92
N ARG A 523 11.15 11.04 27.83
CA ARG A 523 12.58 10.97 28.19
C ARG A 523 13.44 10.41 27.07
N ALA A 524 12.96 9.42 26.31
CA ALA A 524 13.67 8.89 25.15
C ALA A 524 13.77 9.94 24.02
N ALA A 525 12.74 10.75 23.81
CA ALA A 525 12.81 11.88 22.89
C ALA A 525 13.83 12.93 23.38
N ALA A 526 13.83 13.24 24.68
CA ALA A 526 14.77 14.17 25.29
C ALA A 526 16.24 13.69 25.22
N SER A 527 16.49 12.40 25.46
CA SER A 527 17.84 11.82 25.42
C SER A 527 18.43 11.86 24.01
N ARG A 528 17.59 11.67 22.99
CA ARG A 528 17.97 11.80 21.58
C ARG A 528 18.31 13.24 21.21
N ASP A 529 17.50 14.19 21.66
CA ASP A 529 17.72 15.62 21.40
C ASP A 529 19.00 16.13 22.06
N ALA A 530 19.28 15.66 23.28
CA ALA A 530 20.53 15.89 23.98
C ALA A 530 21.72 15.18 23.31
N GLY A 531 21.49 14.08 22.60
CA GLY A 531 22.51 13.31 21.86
C GLY A 531 23.19 14.06 20.71
N GLY A 532 22.58 15.15 20.20
CA GLY A 532 23.22 16.08 19.27
C GLY A 532 24.03 17.21 19.94
N ARG A 533 23.89 17.39 21.26
CA ARG A 533 24.57 18.39 22.10
C ARG A 533 24.88 17.82 23.48
N ARG A 534 25.70 16.76 23.57
CA ARG A 534 26.32 16.44 24.86
C ARG A 534 27.55 17.34 25.06
N LEU A 535 27.29 18.57 25.49
CA LEU A 535 28.33 19.38 26.15
C LEU A 535 28.69 18.67 27.47
N LEU A 536 29.98 18.46 27.67
CA LEU A 536 30.59 17.57 28.66
C LEU A 536 30.37 17.96 30.14
N THR A 537 29.53 18.96 30.45
CA THR A 537 29.58 19.65 31.75
C THR A 537 28.38 19.46 32.66
N ASP A 538 27.21 19.00 32.19
CA ASP A 538 26.03 18.95 33.05
C ASP A 538 25.60 17.50 33.29
N GLY A 539 26.08 16.89 34.36
CA GLY A 539 25.70 15.55 34.84
C GLY A 539 24.24 15.41 35.30
N ARG A 540 23.29 16.08 34.64
CA ARG A 540 21.85 15.96 34.88
C ARG A 540 21.19 15.25 33.71
N SER A 541 20.55 14.11 33.99
CA SER A 541 19.70 13.42 33.02
C SER A 541 18.65 14.39 32.45
N PRO A 542 18.40 14.40 31.12
CA PRO A 542 17.43 15.29 30.51
C PRO A 542 16.03 14.99 31.07
N ARG A 543 15.45 15.96 31.78
CA ARG A 543 14.19 15.76 32.53
C ARG A 543 12.94 15.86 31.65
N LYS A 544 12.97 16.58 30.52
CA LYS A 544 11.83 16.76 29.59
C LYS A 544 12.31 17.01 28.16
N ALA A 545 11.55 16.52 27.17
CA ALA A 545 11.80 16.82 25.75
C ALA A 545 11.50 18.31 25.47
N ALA A 546 12.27 18.91 24.57
CA ALA A 546 11.97 20.27 24.09
C ALA A 546 10.65 20.24 23.32
N ARG A 547 9.73 21.18 23.62
CA ARG A 547 8.45 21.28 22.91
C ARG A 547 8.72 21.56 21.43
N ARG A 548 8.23 20.68 20.56
CA ARG A 548 8.28 20.84 19.09
C ARG A 548 6.90 21.16 18.57
N ARG A 549 6.79 22.10 17.61
CA ARG A 549 5.54 22.28 16.87
C ARG A 549 5.18 20.96 16.16
N LEU A 550 3.93 20.56 16.31
CA LEU A 550 3.36 19.47 15.52
C LEU A 550 3.20 19.99 14.09
N THR A 551 3.82 19.30 13.14
CA THR A 551 3.62 19.54 11.69
C THR A 551 2.94 18.32 11.08
N ALA A 552 2.24 18.51 9.96
CA ALA A 552 1.60 17.40 9.25
C ALA A 552 2.60 16.28 8.91
N ASP A 553 3.83 16.64 8.54
CA ASP A 553 4.92 15.69 8.23
C ASP A 553 5.44 14.93 9.47
N SER A 554 5.24 15.51 10.66
CA SER A 554 5.67 14.87 11.89
C SER A 554 4.69 13.79 12.36
N LEU A 555 3.44 13.81 11.91
CA LEU A 555 2.44 12.85 12.33
C LEU A 555 2.41 11.61 11.42
N PRO A 556 2.12 10.41 11.97
CA PRO A 556 1.82 9.25 11.15
C PRO A 556 0.61 9.51 10.24
N ALA A 557 0.65 9.08 8.98
CA ALA A 557 -0.44 9.27 8.02
C ALA A 557 -1.81 8.72 8.50
N ASN A 558 -1.81 7.82 9.47
CA ASN A 558 -2.99 7.17 10.05
C ASN A 558 -3.28 7.61 11.50
N TYR A 559 -2.80 8.79 11.94
CA TYR A 559 -2.91 9.23 13.33
C TYR A 559 -4.35 9.24 13.85
N ALA A 560 -5.33 9.59 13.00
CA ALA A 560 -6.76 9.58 13.35
C ALA A 560 -7.33 8.19 13.71
N THR A 561 -6.63 7.10 13.36
CA THR A 561 -7.05 5.72 13.66
C THR A 561 -6.31 5.11 14.86
N LEU A 562 -5.43 5.89 15.49
CA LEU A 562 -4.64 5.43 16.63
C LEU A 562 -5.44 5.51 17.92
N ASP A 563 -5.17 4.60 18.85
CA ASP A 563 -5.83 4.62 20.15
C ASP A 563 -5.40 5.83 21.00
N ALA A 564 -6.21 6.22 21.99
CA ALA A 564 -5.91 7.37 22.87
C ALA A 564 -4.51 7.28 23.51
N ALA A 565 -4.10 6.08 23.95
CA ALA A 565 -2.77 5.87 24.52
C ALA A 565 -1.62 6.07 23.51
N GLN A 566 -1.87 5.78 22.23
CA GLN A 566 -0.89 5.97 21.16
C GLN A 566 -0.78 7.44 20.78
N LEU A 567 -1.91 8.17 20.75
CA LEU A 567 -1.93 9.61 20.56
C LEU A 567 -1.21 10.35 21.69
N LEU A 568 -1.42 9.94 22.94
CA LEU A 568 -0.66 10.46 24.10
C LEU A 568 0.84 10.21 23.94
N GLY A 569 1.24 9.04 23.44
CA GLY A 569 2.65 8.74 23.14
C GLY A 569 3.24 9.65 22.07
N ILE A 570 2.47 9.98 21.02
CA ILE A 570 2.90 10.94 19.99
C ILE A 570 3.06 12.33 20.61
N CYS A 571 2.08 12.79 21.37
CA CYS A 571 2.15 14.07 22.07
C CYS A 571 3.40 14.15 22.97
N ALA A 572 3.63 13.10 23.78
CA ALA A 572 4.77 13.01 24.68
C ALA A 572 6.12 13.05 23.93
N ALA A 573 6.21 12.41 22.76
CA ALA A 573 7.41 12.45 21.90
C ALA A 573 7.73 13.87 21.39
N HIS A 574 6.73 14.73 21.29
CA HIS A 574 6.85 16.13 20.88
C HIS A 574 6.97 17.10 22.07
N GLY A 575 7.02 16.59 23.31
CA GLY A 575 7.03 17.41 24.52
C GLY A 575 5.70 18.10 24.79
N TYR A 576 4.60 17.55 24.26
CA TYR A 576 3.24 18.03 24.43
C TYR A 576 2.44 17.09 25.34
N THR A 577 1.57 17.63 26.18
CA THR A 577 0.69 16.86 27.07
C THR A 577 -0.72 17.39 26.88
N PRO A 578 -1.61 16.64 26.20
CA PRO A 578 -2.97 17.10 25.96
C PRO A 578 -3.76 17.16 27.27
N LYS A 579 -4.74 18.06 27.32
CA LYS A 579 -5.66 18.20 28.47
C LYS A 579 -6.79 17.18 28.39
N GLY A 580 -7.22 16.85 27.17
CA GLY A 580 -8.22 15.85 26.88
C GLY A 580 -7.85 14.45 27.36
N THR A 581 -8.85 13.71 27.83
CA THR A 581 -8.70 12.30 28.24
C THR A 581 -9.32 11.34 27.25
N THR A 582 -10.24 11.83 26.41
CA THR A 582 -10.89 11.02 25.38
C THR A 582 -10.13 11.08 24.06
N HIS A 583 -10.27 10.04 23.23
CA HIS A 583 -9.65 9.98 21.92
C HIS A 583 -10.00 11.19 21.03
N ALA A 584 -11.27 11.62 21.06
CA ALA A 584 -11.75 12.74 20.26
C ALA A 584 -11.18 14.08 20.73
N GLU A 585 -11.10 14.31 22.05
CA GLU A 585 -10.50 15.53 22.61
C GLU A 585 -9.01 15.63 22.27
N ILE A 586 -8.27 14.52 22.39
CA ILE A 586 -6.84 14.49 22.07
C ILE A 586 -6.62 14.76 20.58
N LEU A 587 -7.43 14.18 19.70
CA LEU A 587 -7.35 14.46 18.26
C LEU A 587 -7.65 15.93 17.96
N HIS A 588 -8.70 16.48 18.57
CA HIS A 588 -9.06 17.88 18.37
C HIS A 588 -7.95 18.83 18.83
N GLU A 589 -7.31 18.54 19.97
CA GLU A 589 -6.16 19.30 20.44
C GLU A 589 -4.95 19.22 19.49
N ILE A 590 -4.66 18.04 18.94
CA ILE A 590 -3.61 17.86 17.92
C ILE A 590 -3.95 18.65 16.64
N GLU A 591 -5.19 18.58 16.17
CA GLU A 591 -5.67 19.29 14.97
C GLU A 591 -5.62 20.82 15.15
N ASN A 592 -5.97 21.30 16.35
CA ASN A 592 -5.85 22.72 16.69
C ASN A 592 -4.38 23.19 16.71
N GLU A 593 -3.46 22.35 17.19
CA GLU A 593 -2.02 22.67 17.18
C GLU A 593 -1.40 22.58 15.77
N LEU A 594 -1.92 21.72 14.89
CA LEU A 594 -1.53 21.64 13.47
C LEU A 594 -2.00 22.84 12.65
N THR A 595 -3.24 23.28 12.87
CA THR A 595 -3.86 24.39 12.12
C THR A 595 -3.44 25.75 12.63
N GLY A 596 -2.99 25.84 13.90
CA GLY A 596 -2.28 26.96 14.49
C GLY A 596 -3.06 28.27 14.50
N ASP A 597 -3.72 28.61 15.62
CA ASP A 597 -4.24 29.97 15.91
C ASP A 597 -5.06 30.65 14.79
N ALA A 598 -5.62 29.89 13.86
CA ALA A 598 -6.50 30.40 12.82
C ALA A 598 -7.94 29.95 13.11
N VAL A 599 -8.67 30.85 13.77
CA VAL A 599 -10.12 31.01 13.74
C VAL A 599 -10.92 30.16 14.74
N GLU A 600 -11.42 30.89 15.76
CA GLU A 600 -12.75 30.68 16.33
C GLU A 600 -13.78 30.38 15.22
N ARG A 601 -14.04 29.10 14.93
CA ARG A 601 -15.35 28.55 14.58
C ARG A 601 -15.24 27.06 14.28
N PRO A 602 -16.08 26.21 14.88
CA PRO A 602 -16.13 24.81 14.53
C PRO A 602 -16.68 24.65 13.11
N LEU A 603 -15.87 24.10 12.21
CA LEU A 603 -16.35 23.45 10.98
C LEU A 603 -16.83 22.05 11.36
N LEU A 604 -18.01 21.97 11.96
CA LEU A 604 -18.80 20.74 11.99
C LEU A 604 -20.27 21.13 12.13
N LEU A 605 -21.03 20.86 11.08
CA LEU A 605 -22.48 20.85 11.09
C LEU A 605 -22.94 19.91 12.21
N THR A 606 -23.38 20.48 13.33
CA THR A 606 -24.28 19.81 14.26
C THR A 606 -25.56 20.61 14.30
N ASP A 607 -26.61 20.02 13.74
CA ASP A 607 -27.98 20.42 14.03
C ASP A 607 -28.20 20.44 15.54
N GLY A 608 -28.95 21.45 16.00
CA GLY A 608 -29.09 21.83 17.40
C GLY A 608 -29.66 20.74 18.31
N ASP A 609 -29.26 20.78 19.57
CA ASP A 609 -30.13 21.29 20.64
C ASP A 609 -29.32 21.43 21.93
N GLY A 610 -29.55 22.54 22.63
CA GLY A 610 -28.80 22.93 23.82
C GLY A 610 -29.23 22.19 25.08
N ASP A 611 -28.38 22.25 26.10
CA ASP A 611 -28.83 22.73 27.41
C ASP A 611 -27.63 23.15 28.27
N GLY A 612 -27.72 24.35 28.84
CA GLY A 612 -26.68 24.94 29.66
C GLY A 612 -26.84 24.60 31.14
N ARG A 613 -25.73 24.33 31.83
CA ARG A 613 -25.64 24.53 33.28
C ARG A 613 -24.27 25.06 33.69
N LYS A 614 -24.25 26.35 34.04
CA LYS A 614 -23.23 27.01 34.86
C LYS A 614 -23.27 26.41 36.28
N GLN A 615 -22.11 26.06 36.83
CA GLN A 615 -21.90 26.00 38.28
C GLN A 615 -21.07 27.22 38.71
N PRO A 616 -21.31 27.77 39.92
CA PRO A 616 -20.63 28.96 40.42
C PRO A 616 -19.33 28.61 41.16
N ASP A 617 -18.39 29.55 41.09
CA ASP A 617 -17.11 29.59 41.79
C ASP A 617 -17.31 29.89 43.29
N ASP A 618 -16.71 29.07 44.16
CA ASP A 618 -16.56 29.31 45.60
C ASP A 618 -15.06 29.47 45.91
N ASP A 619 -14.59 30.73 45.92
CA ASP A 619 -13.31 31.14 46.52
C ASP A 619 -13.60 31.80 47.87
N TYR A 620 -13.34 31.08 48.97
CA TYR A 620 -13.36 31.65 50.33
C TYR A 620 -11.93 31.70 50.88
N VAL A 621 -11.35 32.91 50.83
CA VAL A 621 -10.07 33.28 51.45
C VAL A 621 -10.30 33.48 52.95
N SER A 622 -9.56 32.72 53.76
CA SER A 622 -9.49 32.88 55.21
C SER A 622 -8.29 33.75 55.57
N ASP A 623 -8.53 34.95 56.06
CA ASP A 623 -7.55 35.69 56.85
C ASP A 623 -8.28 36.61 57.86
N GLY A 624 -7.74 36.70 59.07
CA GLY A 624 -8.26 37.57 60.12
C GLY A 624 -8.27 36.94 61.51
N GLY A 625 -7.13 37.01 62.19
CA GLY A 625 -7.05 36.92 63.65
C GLY A 625 -7.32 38.27 64.34
N GLU A 626 -7.44 38.17 65.67
CA GLU A 626 -7.41 39.21 66.72
C GLU A 626 -8.70 40.02 66.99
N SER A 627 -9.37 39.70 68.10
CA SER A 627 -9.26 40.48 69.36
C SER A 627 -10.25 39.97 70.43
N GLU A 628 -9.74 39.42 71.54
CA GLU A 628 -9.98 39.82 72.95
C GLU A 628 -9.29 38.87 73.93
#